data_AF-A0A1Y1KRW3-F1
#
_entry.id   AF-A0A1Y1KRW3-F1
#
_cell.length_a   1.000
_cell.length_b   1.000
_cell.length_c   1.000
_cell.angle_alpha   90.00
_cell.angle_beta   90.00
_cell.angle_gamma   90.00
#
_symmetry.space_group_name_H-M   'P 1'
#
loop_
_entity.id
_entity.type
_entity.pdbx_description
1 polymer ?
#
loop_
_entity_poly.entity_id
_entity_poly.type
_entity_poly.pdbx_seq_one_letter_code
_entity_poly.pdbx_strand_id
1 'polypeptide(L)'
;SHYSRRHTEKKYFASNLNISILYRLYREKVQSPVSLKIFSKEFHKTGIKFKKPKLDTCTKCDVLNIEVRVATGERKQEAEEALKKHQEEADMAYDAKNKDKIKGKDNSAYATFTFDLQQVRNFFKM
;
A
#
# COMPACT_ATOMS: atom_id res chain seq x y z
N SER A 1 -1.14 6.37 -0.77
CA SER A 1 -1.19 6.61 -2.22
C SER A 1 -2.60 6.32 -2.67
N HIS A 2 -3.02 6.94 -3.76
CA HIS A 2 -4.28 6.62 -4.43
C HIS A 2 -4.41 5.10 -4.70
N TYR A 3 -3.29 4.45 -5.02
CA TYR A 3 -3.18 3.01 -5.30
C TYR A 3 -3.51 2.07 -4.12
N SER A 4 -3.30 2.52 -2.88
CA SER A 4 -3.32 1.63 -1.71
C SER A 4 -4.45 1.89 -0.72
N ARG A 5 -5.50 2.61 -1.15
CA ARG A 5 -6.70 2.86 -0.33
C ARG A 5 -7.44 1.58 0.09
N ARG A 6 -7.14 0.42 -0.53
CA ARG A 6 -7.62 -0.87 -0.08
C ARG A 6 -6.84 -1.31 1.17
N HIS A 7 -7.44 -1.06 2.33
CA HIS A 7 -7.00 -1.65 3.58
C HIS A 7 -7.01 -3.17 3.45
N THR A 8 -5.85 -3.80 3.66
CA THR A 8 -5.77 -5.24 3.82
C THR A 8 -5.96 -5.59 5.28
N GLU A 9 -6.85 -6.54 5.56
CA GLU A 9 -7.06 -7.11 6.91
C GLU A 9 -5.89 -8.01 7.36
N LYS A 10 -4.85 -8.15 6.54
CA LYS A 10 -3.66 -8.94 6.87
C LYS A 10 -3.01 -8.39 8.13
N LYS A 11 -2.69 -9.31 9.04
CA LYS A 11 -1.91 -9.02 10.25
C LYS A 11 -0.42 -9.05 9.92
N TYR A 12 0.32 -8.10 10.50
CA TYR A 12 1.77 -8.00 10.29
C TYR A 12 2.49 -7.95 11.63
N PHE A 13 3.59 -8.69 11.74
CA PHE A 13 4.56 -8.51 12.82
C PHE A 13 5.38 -7.23 12.61
N ALA A 14 5.96 -6.73 13.70
CA ALA A 14 6.89 -5.63 13.69
C ALA A 14 8.06 -5.88 12.72
N SER A 15 8.54 -4.83 12.06
CA SER A 15 9.53 -4.92 10.96
C SER A 15 10.89 -5.46 11.40
N ASN A 16 11.19 -5.44 12.71
CA ASN A 16 12.41 -6.00 13.29
C ASN A 16 12.32 -7.51 13.54
N LEU A 17 11.13 -8.11 13.41
CA LEU A 17 10.93 -9.54 13.57
C LEU A 17 11.07 -10.26 12.23
N ASN A 18 11.60 -11.48 12.29
CA ASN A 18 11.65 -12.41 11.17
C ASN A 18 11.42 -13.84 11.70
N ILE A 19 11.28 -14.80 10.78
CA ILE A 19 10.96 -16.19 11.14
C ILE A 19 12.03 -16.82 12.05
N SER A 20 13.30 -16.47 11.85
CA SER A 20 14.41 -16.97 12.67
C SER A 20 14.36 -16.43 14.10
N ILE A 21 14.02 -15.15 14.28
CA ILE A 21 13.83 -14.54 15.61
C ILE A 21 12.62 -15.16 16.30
N LEU A 22 11.50 -15.34 15.60
CA LEU A 22 10.32 -15.98 16.19
C LEU A 22 10.61 -17.43 16.59
N TYR A 23 11.37 -18.17 15.77
CA TYR A 23 11.76 -19.53 16.10
C TYR A 23 12.70 -19.59 17.31
N ARG A 24 13.64 -18.64 17.44
CA ARG A 24 14.49 -18.50 18.62
C ARG A 24 13.64 -18.27 19.88
N LEU A 25 12.71 -17.33 19.84
CA LEU A 25 11.79 -17.06 20.95
C LEU A 25 10.88 -18.25 21.28
N TYR A 26 10.45 -19.01 20.26
CA TYR A 26 9.69 -20.24 20.44
C TYR A 26 10.51 -21.31 21.18
N ARG A 27 11.77 -21.50 20.80
CA ARG A 27 12.69 -22.44 21.46
C ARG A 27 12.97 -22.10 22.91
N GLU A 28 13.00 -20.82 23.26
CA GLU A 28 13.19 -20.36 24.65
C GLU A 28 11.97 -20.71 25.53
N LYS A 29 10.78 -20.87 24.95
CA LYS A 29 9.52 -21.12 25.67
C LYS A 29 9.03 -22.57 25.66
N VAL A 30 9.57 -23.41 24.78
CA VAL A 30 9.08 -24.77 24.56
C VAL A 30 10.17 -25.78 24.84
N GLN A 31 9.86 -26.75 25.71
CA GLN A 31 10.82 -27.74 26.21
C GLN A 31 11.30 -28.74 25.13
N SER A 32 10.44 -29.09 24.18
CA SER A 32 10.78 -29.93 23.02
C SER A 32 10.35 -29.24 21.72
N PRO A 33 11.15 -28.29 21.20
CA PRO A 33 10.78 -27.52 20.03
C PRO A 33 10.88 -28.35 18.76
N VAL A 34 9.90 -28.18 17.86
CA VAL A 34 9.97 -28.76 16.51
C VAL A 34 11.11 -28.14 15.70
N SER A 35 11.46 -28.76 14.57
CA SER A 35 12.43 -28.19 13.64
C SER A 35 11.94 -26.86 13.05
N LEU A 36 12.88 -25.98 12.67
CA LEU A 36 12.57 -24.70 12.01
C LEU A 36 11.68 -24.90 10.77
N LYS A 37 11.88 -26.00 10.03
CA LYS A 37 11.10 -26.33 8.84
C LYS A 37 9.63 -26.55 9.17
N ILE A 38 9.34 -27.32 10.23
CA ILE A 38 7.96 -27.56 10.69
C ILE A 38 7.36 -26.26 11.21
N PHE A 39 8.10 -25.53 12.06
CA PHE A 39 7.66 -24.24 12.59
C PHE A 39 7.31 -23.24 11.48
N SER A 40 8.19 -23.08 10.48
CA SER A 40 7.97 -22.16 9.37
C SER A 40 6.76 -22.57 8.51
N LYS A 41 6.55 -23.88 8.30
CA LYS A 41 5.39 -24.38 7.58
C LYS A 41 4.10 -24.02 8.31
N GLU A 42 4.02 -24.27 9.61
CA GLU A 42 2.84 -23.94 10.42
C GLU A 42 2.63 -22.43 10.54
N PHE A 43 3.72 -21.66 10.70
CA PHE A 43 3.66 -20.20 10.72
C PHE A 43 3.02 -19.63 9.44
N HIS A 44 3.41 -20.13 8.27
CA HIS A 44 2.85 -19.64 7.00
C HIS A 44 1.34 -19.89 6.85
N LYS A 45 0.79 -20.91 7.51
CA LYS A 45 -0.66 -21.18 7.51
C LYS A 45 -1.46 -20.13 8.29
N THR A 46 -0.83 -19.43 9.24
CA THR A 46 -1.50 -18.37 10.03
C THR A 46 -1.90 -17.16 9.19
N GLY A 47 -1.33 -16.99 8.00
CA GLY A 47 -1.56 -15.82 7.14
C GLY A 47 -0.90 -14.53 7.62
N ILE A 48 -0.23 -14.54 8.78
CA ILE A 48 0.49 -13.39 9.32
C ILE A 48 1.79 -13.19 8.53
N LYS A 49 2.12 -11.94 8.20
CA LYS A 49 3.33 -11.59 7.46
C LYS A 49 4.28 -10.76 8.31
N PHE A 50 5.54 -10.70 7.91
CA PHE A 50 6.49 -9.74 8.46
C PHE A 50 6.39 -8.44 7.68
N LYS A 51 6.61 -7.31 8.35
CA LYS A 51 6.71 -5.97 7.76
C LYS A 51 5.47 -5.59 6.95
N LYS A 52 4.69 -4.65 7.49
CA LYS A 52 3.63 -4.02 6.70
C LYS A 52 4.26 -3.37 5.45
N PRO A 53 3.76 -3.65 4.24
CA PRO A 53 4.20 -2.94 3.04
C PRO A 53 4.11 -1.44 3.29
N LYS A 54 5.18 -0.71 2.96
CA LYS A 54 5.09 0.75 2.93
C LYS A 54 4.06 1.08 1.85
N LEU A 55 3.01 1.79 2.24
CA LEU A 55 2.10 2.34 1.27
C LEU A 55 2.86 3.47 0.60
N ASP A 56 2.99 3.43 -0.71
CA ASP A 56 3.42 4.63 -1.43
C ASP A 56 2.51 5.78 -1.02
N THR A 57 3.01 7.00 -0.95
CA THR A 57 2.17 8.16 -0.67
C THR A 57 2.16 9.07 -1.88
N CYS A 58 1.06 9.80 -2.06
CA CYS A 58 1.00 10.81 -3.10
C CYS A 58 1.54 12.10 -2.49
N THR A 59 2.64 12.62 -3.01
CA THR A 59 3.28 13.84 -2.47
C THR A 59 2.29 15.00 -2.39
N LYS A 60 1.43 15.16 -3.41
CA LYS A 60 0.39 16.21 -3.42
C LYS A 60 -0.62 16.01 -2.28
N CYS A 61 -1.09 14.79 -2.06
CA CYS A 61 -1.95 14.49 -0.90
C CYS A 61 -1.23 14.76 0.41
N ASP A 62 0.05 14.37 0.55
CA ASP A 62 0.79 14.56 1.79
C ASP A 62 0.92 16.05 2.14
N VAL A 63 1.29 16.88 1.15
CA VAL A 63 1.39 18.35 1.30
C VAL A 63 0.05 18.95 1.69
N LEU A 64 -1.02 18.65 0.94
CA LEU A 64 -2.36 19.19 1.22
C LEU A 64 -2.88 18.73 2.59
N ASN A 65 -2.65 17.48 2.99
CA ASN A 65 -3.04 17.01 4.32
C ASN A 65 -2.28 17.71 5.45
N ILE A 66 -1.01 18.05 5.24
CA ILE A 66 -0.25 18.86 6.20
C ILE A 66 -0.85 20.27 6.28
N GLU A 67 -1.13 20.87 5.12
CA GLU A 67 -1.71 22.21 5.04
C GLU A 67 -3.08 22.31 5.71
N VAL A 68 -3.98 21.35 5.46
CA VAL A 68 -5.29 21.26 6.14
C VAL A 68 -5.16 21.14 7.67
N ARG A 69 -4.10 20.50 8.17
CA ARG A 69 -3.85 20.33 9.61
C ARG A 69 -3.29 21.58 10.28
N VAL A 70 -2.53 22.39 9.54
CA VAL A 70 -1.76 23.52 10.10
C VAL A 70 -2.44 24.86 9.80
N ALA A 71 -3.11 25.00 8.66
CA ALA A 71 -3.78 26.23 8.25
C ALA A 71 -5.08 26.49 9.02
N THR A 72 -5.50 27.76 9.04
CA THR A 72 -6.73 28.22 9.68
C THR A 72 -7.49 29.17 8.75
N GLY A 73 -8.81 29.24 8.90
CA GLY A 73 -9.65 30.15 8.10
C GLY A 73 -9.73 29.75 6.62
N GLU A 74 -9.70 30.74 5.74
CA GLU A 74 -9.85 30.60 4.29
C GLU A 74 -8.83 29.63 3.68
N ARG A 75 -7.56 29.74 4.06
CA ARG A 75 -6.50 28.82 3.59
C ARG A 75 -6.77 27.35 3.89
N LYS A 76 -7.42 27.06 5.02
CA LYS A 76 -7.80 25.68 5.35
C LYS A 76 -8.90 25.19 4.41
N GLN A 77 -9.89 26.03 4.12
CA GLN A 77 -10.98 25.69 3.20
C GLN A 77 -10.45 25.45 1.78
N GLU A 78 -9.57 26.32 1.29
CA GLU A 78 -8.90 26.16 0.00
C GLU A 78 -8.11 24.84 -0.08
N ALA A 79 -7.36 24.51 0.97
CA ALA A 79 -6.61 23.26 1.03
C ALA A 79 -7.51 22.01 1.09
N GLU A 80 -8.65 22.08 1.80
CA GLU A 80 -9.65 21.00 1.84
C GLU A 80 -10.31 20.79 0.48
N GLU A 81 -10.70 21.86 -0.21
CA GLU A 81 -11.27 21.81 -1.56
C GLU A 81 -10.27 21.28 -2.58
N ALA A 82 -9.02 21.76 -2.54
CA ALA A 82 -7.94 21.28 -3.40
C ALA A 82 -7.65 19.79 -3.18
N LEU A 83 -7.68 19.34 -1.91
CA LEU A 83 -7.52 17.94 -1.56
C LEU A 83 -8.67 17.10 -2.10
N LYS A 84 -9.92 17.54 -1.91
CA LYS A 84 -11.11 16.85 -2.40
C LYS A 84 -11.10 16.72 -3.92
N LYS A 85 -10.88 17.82 -4.63
CA LYS A 85 -10.78 17.85 -6.10
C LYS A 85 -9.71 16.89 -6.61
N HIS A 86 -8.53 16.90 -6.00
CA HIS A 86 -7.44 16.00 -6.41
C HIS A 86 -7.81 14.51 -6.23
N GLN A 87 -8.57 14.18 -5.19
CA GLN A 87 -9.02 12.81 -4.94
C GLN A 87 -10.11 12.39 -5.94
N GLU A 88 -11.07 13.28 -6.23
CA GLU A 88 -12.12 13.03 -7.23
C GLU A 88 -11.54 12.81 -8.63
N GLU A 89 -10.58 13.64 -9.05
CA GLU A 89 -9.87 13.47 -10.32
C GLU A 89 -9.15 12.12 -10.40
N ALA A 90 -8.52 11.70 -9.29
CA ALA A 90 -7.85 10.41 -9.23
C ALA A 90 -8.85 9.26 -9.36
N ASP A 91 -9.95 9.30 -8.60
CA ASP A 91 -10.99 8.27 -8.62
C ASP A 91 -11.65 8.17 -10.01
N MET A 92 -11.95 9.30 -10.66
CA MET A 92 -12.42 9.35 -12.05
C MET A 92 -11.46 8.68 -13.03
N ALA A 93 -10.15 8.93 -12.90
CA ALA A 93 -9.15 8.31 -13.76
C ALA A 93 -9.07 6.79 -13.56
N TYR A 94 -9.23 6.29 -12.33
CA TYR A 94 -9.30 4.86 -12.06
C TYR A 94 -10.55 4.22 -12.66
N ASP A 95 -11.70 4.87 -12.53
CA ASP A 95 -12.97 4.38 -13.06
C ASP A 95 -12.94 4.32 -14.58
N ALA A 96 -12.43 5.35 -15.24
CA ALA A 96 -12.23 5.38 -16.69
C ALA A 96 -11.32 4.22 -17.15
N LYS A 97 -10.16 4.06 -16.50
CA LYS A 97 -9.24 2.94 -16.78
C LYS A 97 -9.91 1.58 -16.60
N ASN A 98 -10.73 1.43 -15.56
CA ASN A 98 -11.40 0.15 -15.31
C ASN A 98 -12.47 -0.14 -16.38
N LYS A 99 -13.23 0.88 -16.81
CA LYS A 99 -14.18 0.75 -17.93
C LYS A 99 -13.47 0.33 -19.21
N ASP A 100 -12.32 0.94 -19.53
CA ASP A 100 -11.54 0.58 -20.71
C ASP A 100 -11.00 -0.86 -20.64
N LYS A 101 -10.56 -1.30 -19.45
CA LYS A 101 -10.12 -2.69 -19.25
C LYS A 101 -11.25 -3.70 -19.47
N ILE A 102 -12.44 -3.41 -18.95
CA ILE A 102 -13.62 -4.27 -19.13
C ILE A 102 -14.00 -4.31 -20.62
N LYS A 103 -14.05 -3.15 -21.27
CA LYS A 103 -14.40 -3.03 -22.69
C LYS A 103 -13.46 -3.84 -23.59
N GLY A 104 -12.14 -3.75 -23.38
CA GLY A 104 -11.17 -4.53 -24.16
C GLY A 104 -11.16 -6.03 -23.84
N LYS A 105 -11.67 -6.43 -22.66
CA LYS A 105 -11.82 -7.84 -22.29
C LYS A 105 -13.07 -8.47 -22.92
N ASP A 106 -14.17 -7.73 -22.91
CA ASP A 106 -15.48 -8.27 -23.30
C ASP A 106 -15.78 -8.09 -24.80
N ASN A 107 -15.04 -7.21 -25.49
CA ASN A 107 -15.22 -6.95 -26.92
C ASN A 107 -13.89 -7.08 -27.68
N SER A 108 -13.81 -8.09 -28.55
CA SER A 108 -12.62 -8.39 -29.37
C SER A 108 -12.26 -7.31 -30.39
N ALA A 109 -13.15 -6.34 -30.65
CA ALA A 109 -12.86 -5.20 -31.51
C ALA A 109 -11.97 -4.14 -30.84
N TYR A 110 -11.78 -4.21 -29.52
CA TYR A 110 -11.01 -3.23 -28.76
C TYR A 110 -9.83 -3.89 -28.05
N ALA A 111 -8.65 -3.26 -28.11
CA ALA A 111 -7.48 -3.64 -27.33
C ALA A 111 -7.13 -2.49 -26.37
N THR A 112 -6.99 -2.80 -25.08
CA THR A 112 -6.69 -1.80 -24.04
C THR A 112 -5.25 -1.94 -23.58
N PHE A 113 -4.46 -0.88 -23.78
CA PHE A 113 -3.08 -0.80 -23.30
C PHE A 113 -3.03 0.09 -22.05
N THR A 114 -2.44 -0.40 -20.97
CA THR A 114 -2.22 0.39 -19.75
C THR A 114 -0.75 0.40 -19.40
N PHE A 115 -0.17 1.59 -19.28
CA PHE A 115 1.21 1.79 -18.90
C PHE A 115 1.28 2.28 -17.45
N ASP A 116 2.13 1.66 -16.65
CA ASP A 116 2.48 2.19 -15.34
C ASP A 116 3.61 3.21 -15.53
N LEU A 117 3.24 4.49 -15.49
CA LEU A 117 4.20 5.58 -15.51
C LEU A 117 4.72 5.79 -14.09
N GLN A 118 5.49 4.83 -13.58
CA GLN A 118 6.23 5.05 -12.34
C GLN A 118 7.21 6.21 -12.57
N GLN A 119 7.07 7.27 -11.77
CA GLN A 119 8.08 8.32 -11.70
C GLN A 119 9.37 7.67 -11.20
N VAL A 120 10.35 7.50 -12.10
CA VAL A 120 11.71 7.14 -11.69
C VAL A 120 12.17 8.28 -10.80
N ARG A 121 12.17 8.09 -9.46
CA ARG A 121 12.86 9.03 -8.58
C ARG A 121 14.32 8.96 -9.00
N ASN A 122 14.77 9.97 -9.75
CA ASN A 122 16.18 10.19 -9.99
C ASN A 122 16.87 10.25 -8.63
N PHE A 123 17.51 9.15 -8.24
CA PHE A 123 18.50 9.11 -7.18
C PHE A 123 19.68 9.94 -7.69
N PHE A 124 19.60 11.27 -7.56
CA PHE A 124 20.80 12.08 -7.55
C PHE A 124 21.59 11.65 -6.31
N LYS A 125 22.56 10.76 -6.52
CA LYS A 125 23.68 10.59 -5.60
C LYS A 125 24.50 11.88 -5.67
N MET A 126 24.43 12.69 -4.62
CA MET A 126 25.54 13.55 -4.23
C MET A 126 26.59 12.69 -3.51
#